data_AF-D3Z2N0-F1
#
_entry.id   AF-D3Z2N0-F1
#
_cell.length_a   1.000
_cell.length_b   1.000
_cell.length_c   1.000
_cell.angle_alpha   90.00
_cell.angle_beta   90.00
_cell.angle_gamma   90.00
#
_symmetry.space_group_name_H-M   'P 1'
#
loop_
_entity.id
_entity.type
_entity.pdbx_description
1 polymer ?
#
loop_
_entity_poly.entity_id
_entity_poly.type
_entity_poly.pdbx_seq_one_letter_code
_entity_poly.pdbx_strand_id
1 'polypeptide(L)'
;MPDPVTEPPTVDPVYEALLYCNIPSVAEHSMEGHAPHHYKLVSVHVFIRHGDRYPLYAIPKTKRPEIDCTLVASRKPYHPKLEAFISHMLKGSGASFESPLNSLPLYPNHPLCETGELTQTGVVQHLLNGQLLRDIYLRKHKLLPNNWSSDQLYLESTGKSRTLQSGLALLYGFLPEFDWKKVYFKHQPS
;
A
#
# COMPACT_ATOMS: atom_id res chain seq x y z
N MET A 1 27.25 -50.49 9.80
CA MET A 1 25.93 -50.38 9.11
C MET A 1 25.72 -48.90 8.85
N PRO A 2 25.39 -48.47 7.62
CA PRO A 2 25.01 -47.07 7.40
C PRO A 2 23.68 -46.81 8.13
N ASP A 3 23.59 -45.67 8.81
CA ASP A 3 22.36 -45.28 9.52
C ASP A 3 21.16 -45.27 8.55
N PRO A 4 19.98 -45.75 8.99
CA PRO A 4 18.80 -45.74 8.14
C PRO A 4 18.48 -44.30 7.78
N VAL A 5 18.36 -44.04 6.47
CA VAL A 5 17.95 -42.73 5.95
C VAL A 5 16.49 -42.52 6.35
N THR A 6 16.26 -41.90 7.50
CA THR A 6 14.94 -41.46 7.91
C THR A 6 14.55 -40.25 7.07
N GLU A 7 13.30 -40.22 6.59
CA GLU A 7 12.75 -39.04 5.91
C GLU A 7 13.00 -37.80 6.78
N PRO A 8 13.39 -36.67 6.16
CA PRO A 8 13.57 -35.43 6.91
C PRO A 8 12.25 -35.09 7.63
N PRO A 9 12.32 -34.58 8.87
CA PRO A 9 11.12 -34.25 9.62
C PRO A 9 10.24 -33.29 8.81
N THR A 10 8.95 -33.58 8.76
CA THR A 10 7.97 -32.70 8.11
C THR A 10 8.03 -31.33 8.75
N VAL A 11 8.35 -30.30 7.95
CA VAL A 11 8.44 -28.91 8.40
C VAL A 11 7.07 -28.49 8.94
N ASP A 12 7.05 -27.72 10.02
CA ASP A 12 5.81 -27.19 10.60
C ASP A 12 5.07 -26.36 9.53
N PRO A 13 3.83 -26.71 9.15
CA PRO A 13 3.09 -26.00 8.10
C PRO A 13 2.81 -24.53 8.47
N VAL A 14 2.77 -24.19 9.77
CA VAL A 14 2.65 -22.79 10.20
C VAL A 14 3.95 -22.04 9.92
N TYR A 15 5.09 -22.65 10.23
CA TYR A 15 6.40 -22.08 9.94
C TYR A 15 6.62 -21.91 8.43
N GLU A 16 6.26 -22.91 7.63
CA GLU A 16 6.35 -22.84 6.17
C GLU A 16 5.44 -21.74 5.61
N ALA A 17 4.21 -21.62 6.11
CA ALA A 17 3.30 -20.55 5.72
C ALA A 17 3.83 -19.16 6.08
N LEU A 18 4.48 -19.01 7.24
CA LEU A 18 5.08 -17.74 7.66
C LEU A 18 6.34 -17.38 6.86
N LEU A 19 7.11 -18.37 6.41
CA LEU A 19 8.23 -18.18 5.48
C LEU A 19 7.77 -17.79 4.08
N TYR A 20 6.71 -18.45 3.60
CA TYR A 20 6.16 -18.21 2.28
C TYR A 20 5.39 -16.88 2.21
N CYS A 21 4.66 -16.52 3.27
CA CYS A 21 3.88 -15.31 3.32
C CYS A 21 4.76 -14.12 3.71
N ASN A 22 4.74 -13.06 2.91
CA ASN A 22 5.35 -11.78 3.28
C ASN A 22 4.63 -11.19 4.50
N ILE A 23 5.19 -11.42 5.70
CA ILE A 23 4.58 -10.98 6.95
C ILE A 23 4.59 -9.44 6.98
N PRO A 24 3.42 -8.79 7.16
CA PRO A 24 3.28 -7.34 7.06
C PRO A 24 4.09 -6.54 8.11
N SER A 25 4.66 -7.21 9.11
CA SER A 25 5.47 -6.60 10.17
C SER A 25 6.95 -6.45 9.84
N VAL A 26 7.44 -7.06 8.75
CA VAL A 26 8.85 -6.98 8.36
C VAL A 26 8.97 -6.03 7.17
N ALA A 27 9.61 -4.88 7.40
CA ALA A 27 9.98 -3.98 6.32
C ALA A 27 11.25 -4.52 5.65
N GLU A 28 11.17 -4.80 4.35
CA GLU A 28 12.33 -5.12 3.54
C GLU A 28 12.81 -3.85 2.83
N HIS A 29 14.07 -3.50 3.05
CA HIS A 29 14.72 -2.40 2.36
C HIS A 29 15.80 -2.98 1.45
N SER A 30 15.78 -2.58 0.18
CA SER A 30 16.82 -2.94 -0.79
C SER A 30 17.79 -1.76 -1.00
N MET A 31 18.54 -1.78 -2.08
CA MET A 31 19.42 -0.69 -2.52
C MET A 31 18.67 0.49 -3.17
N GLU A 32 17.40 0.69 -2.82
CA GLU A 32 16.55 1.73 -3.40
C GLU A 32 17.19 3.13 -3.25
N GLY A 33 17.23 3.88 -4.34
CA GLY A 33 17.92 5.17 -4.43
C GLY A 33 19.41 5.14 -4.06
N HIS A 34 20.12 4.01 -4.17
CA HIS A 34 21.58 4.01 -4.17
C HIS A 34 22.11 4.13 -5.60
N ALA A 35 23.01 5.08 -5.81
CA ALA A 35 23.72 5.27 -7.06
C ALA A 35 25.12 5.87 -6.76
N PRO A 36 26.12 5.68 -7.64
CA PRO A 36 27.40 6.36 -7.51
C PRO A 36 27.24 7.88 -7.48
N HIS A 37 28.13 8.59 -6.78
CA HIS A 37 27.99 10.03 -6.48
C HIS A 37 27.90 10.96 -7.71
N HIS A 38 28.34 10.51 -8.88
CA HIS A 38 28.31 11.28 -10.12
C HIS A 38 27.04 11.07 -10.95
N TYR A 39 26.14 10.19 -10.53
CA TYR A 39 24.83 10.01 -11.15
C TYR A 39 23.79 10.89 -10.46
N LYS A 40 22.89 11.45 -11.27
CA LYS A 40 21.73 12.20 -10.80
C LYS A 40 20.47 11.43 -11.15
N LEU A 41 19.59 11.24 -10.18
CA LEU A 41 18.27 10.65 -10.41
C LEU A 41 17.43 11.61 -11.26
N VAL A 42 16.86 11.10 -12.36
CA VAL A 42 16.06 11.90 -13.31
C VAL A 42 14.58 11.51 -13.33
N SER A 43 14.28 10.22 -13.14
CA SER A 43 12.91 9.70 -13.10
C SER A 43 12.84 8.46 -12.22
N VAL A 44 11.64 8.16 -11.73
CA VAL A 44 11.32 6.95 -10.97
C VAL A 44 9.98 6.43 -11.45
N HIS A 45 9.89 5.11 -11.66
CA HIS A 45 8.66 4.42 -12.00
C HIS A 45 8.38 3.40 -10.89
N VAL A 46 7.25 3.56 -10.20
CA VAL A 46 6.88 2.68 -9.08
C VAL A 46 5.64 1.91 -9.46
N PHE A 47 5.76 0.59 -9.52
CA PHE A 47 4.62 -0.32 -9.64
C PHE A 47 4.37 -0.96 -8.28
N ILE A 48 3.15 -0.85 -7.79
CA ILE A 48 2.75 -1.42 -6.52
C ILE A 48 1.60 -2.40 -6.70
N ARG A 49 1.61 -3.47 -5.91
CA ARG A 49 0.40 -4.23 -5.62
C ARG A 49 -0.42 -3.48 -4.57
N HIS A 50 -1.73 -3.71 -4.56
CA HIS A 50 -2.56 -3.33 -3.41
C HIS A 50 -2.00 -3.93 -2.11
N GLY A 51 -2.29 -3.29 -0.97
CA GLY A 51 -1.92 -3.80 0.34
C GLY A 51 -2.75 -5.01 0.79
N ASP A 52 -2.55 -5.41 2.04
CA ASP A 52 -3.33 -6.45 2.70
C ASP A 52 -4.84 -6.21 2.59
N ARG A 53 -5.59 -7.28 2.35
CA ARG A 53 -7.00 -7.22 2.02
C ARG A 53 -7.76 -8.40 2.59
N TYR A 54 -9.07 -8.23 2.73
CA TYR A 54 -9.97 -9.34 3.03
C TYR A 54 -9.86 -10.44 1.95
N PRO A 55 -10.00 -11.73 2.30
CA PRO A 55 -9.96 -12.83 1.36
C PRO A 55 -10.96 -12.66 0.19
N LEU A 56 -10.61 -13.18 -0.99
CA LEU A 56 -11.55 -13.23 -2.13
C LEU A 56 -12.50 -14.42 -2.05
N TYR A 57 -12.08 -15.46 -1.33
CA TYR A 57 -12.79 -16.73 -1.21
C TYR A 57 -12.72 -17.20 0.23
N ALA A 58 -13.79 -17.85 0.69
CA ALA A 58 -13.80 -18.52 1.97
C ALA A 58 -13.19 -19.93 1.82
N ILE A 59 -12.50 -20.39 2.85
CA ILE A 59 -12.04 -21.78 2.91
C ILE A 59 -13.29 -22.66 3.12
N PRO A 60 -13.46 -23.75 2.33
CA PRO A 60 -14.61 -24.63 2.50
C PRO A 60 -14.73 -25.14 3.93
N LYS A 61 -15.96 -25.18 4.46
CA LYS A 61 -16.27 -25.64 5.83
C LYS A 61 -15.66 -24.80 6.96
N THR A 62 -15.20 -23.59 6.68
CA THR A 62 -14.78 -22.63 7.73
C THR A 62 -15.75 -21.46 7.81
N LYS A 63 -15.79 -20.81 8.98
CA LYS A 63 -16.47 -19.50 9.10
C LYS A 63 -15.64 -18.44 8.39
N ARG A 64 -16.33 -17.42 7.85
CA ARG A 64 -15.67 -16.22 7.35
C ARG A 64 -15.05 -15.46 8.51
N PRO A 65 -13.82 -14.92 8.37
CA PRO A 65 -13.22 -14.15 9.43
C PRO A 65 -13.98 -12.82 9.61
N GLU A 66 -14.23 -12.44 10.85
CA GLU A 66 -14.83 -11.15 11.22
C GLU A 66 -13.72 -10.09 11.31
N ILE A 67 -13.29 -9.59 10.14
CA ILE A 67 -12.25 -8.57 10.05
C ILE A 67 -12.94 -7.20 9.96
N ASP A 68 -12.53 -6.27 10.81
CA ASP A 68 -13.06 -4.92 10.84
C ASP A 68 -12.27 -3.99 9.90
N CYS A 69 -12.98 -3.42 8.92
CA CYS A 69 -12.45 -2.54 7.88
C CYS A 69 -12.53 -1.04 8.24
N THR A 70 -12.97 -0.69 9.44
CA THR A 70 -12.95 0.69 9.96
C THR A 70 -11.52 1.09 10.27
N LEU A 71 -11.04 2.21 9.73
CA LEU A 71 -9.70 2.69 10.06
C LEU A 71 -9.70 3.38 11.43
N VAL A 72 -8.90 2.86 12.37
CA VAL A 72 -8.80 3.36 13.74
C VAL A 72 -7.35 3.67 14.05
N ALA A 73 -7.05 4.94 14.33
CA ALA A 73 -5.69 5.45 14.52
C ALA A 73 -4.93 4.76 15.68
N SER A 74 -5.64 4.37 16.74
CA SER A 74 -5.08 3.69 17.92
C SER A 74 -4.95 2.17 17.75
N ARG A 75 -5.53 1.59 16.70
CA ARG A 75 -5.52 0.14 16.47
C ARG A 75 -4.25 -0.30 15.76
N LYS A 76 -3.68 -1.43 16.16
CA LYS A 76 -2.55 -2.05 15.45
C LYS A 76 -3.02 -2.81 14.19
N PRO A 77 -2.25 -2.79 13.10
CA PRO A 77 -1.07 -1.95 12.88
C PRO A 77 -1.48 -0.47 12.76
N TYR A 78 -0.69 0.43 13.32
CA TYR A 78 -0.93 1.88 13.25
C TYR A 78 0.21 2.58 12.52
N HIS A 79 -0.08 3.79 12.05
CA HIS A 79 0.91 4.70 11.48
C HIS A 79 0.65 6.10 12.06
N PRO A 80 1.68 6.90 12.41
CA PRO A 80 1.47 8.24 12.96
C PRO A 80 0.64 9.16 12.06
N LYS A 81 0.70 8.95 10.74
CA LYS A 81 -0.11 9.70 9.76
C LYS A 81 -1.52 9.15 9.51
N LEU A 82 -1.92 8.03 10.13
CA LEU A 82 -3.18 7.35 9.80
C LEU A 82 -4.41 8.23 10.09
N GLU A 83 -4.43 8.90 11.24
CA GLU A 83 -5.54 9.82 11.61
C GLU A 83 -5.66 11.00 10.63
N ALA A 84 -4.52 11.60 10.28
CA ALA A 84 -4.46 12.70 9.34
C ALA A 84 -4.86 12.26 7.92
N PHE A 85 -4.50 11.03 7.52
CA PHE A 85 -4.93 10.40 6.27
C PHE A 85 -6.45 10.25 6.23
N ILE A 86 -7.06 9.65 7.26
CA ILE A 86 -8.52 9.47 7.36
C ILE A 86 -9.22 10.84 7.27
N SER A 87 -8.77 11.81 8.07
CA SER A 87 -9.30 13.17 8.06
C SER A 87 -9.18 13.86 6.69
N HIS A 88 -8.11 13.58 5.96
CA HIS A 88 -7.89 14.13 4.62
C HIS A 88 -8.81 13.49 3.57
N MET A 89 -8.97 12.17 3.62
CA MET A 89 -9.86 11.43 2.69
C MET A 89 -11.34 11.75 2.95
N LEU A 90 -11.73 11.96 4.22
CA LEU A 90 -13.10 12.34 4.61
C LEU A 90 -13.56 13.69 4.05
N LYS A 91 -12.64 14.63 3.85
CA LYS A 91 -12.96 15.93 3.22
C LYS A 91 -13.41 15.78 1.76
N GLY A 92 -13.28 14.58 1.19
CA GLY A 92 -13.56 14.29 -0.19
C GLY A 92 -12.40 14.70 -1.09
N SER A 93 -12.40 14.17 -2.30
CA SER A 93 -11.37 14.47 -3.27
C SER A 93 -11.75 15.69 -4.12
N GLY A 94 -10.95 16.75 -4.05
CA GLY A 94 -10.94 17.81 -5.07
C GLY A 94 -10.19 17.42 -6.35
N ALA A 95 -9.87 16.14 -6.51
CA ALA A 95 -9.09 15.59 -7.62
C ALA A 95 -10.00 15.12 -8.74
N SER A 96 -9.46 15.16 -9.95
CA SER A 96 -10.09 14.56 -11.12
C SER A 96 -9.69 13.08 -11.20
N PHE A 97 -10.69 12.19 -11.18
CA PHE A 97 -10.51 10.76 -11.43
C PHE A 97 -11.17 10.40 -12.75
N GLU A 98 -10.51 9.56 -13.54
CA GLU A 98 -11.17 8.95 -14.69
C GLU A 98 -12.21 7.91 -14.24
N SER A 99 -13.30 7.75 -15.01
CA SER A 99 -14.26 6.67 -14.77
C SER A 99 -13.61 5.28 -14.97
N PRO A 100 -13.86 4.29 -14.12
CA PRO A 100 -14.83 4.27 -13.02
C PRO A 100 -14.25 4.70 -11.65
N LEU A 101 -12.99 5.13 -11.59
CA LEU A 101 -12.28 5.43 -10.33
C LEU A 101 -12.98 6.50 -9.50
N ASN A 102 -13.62 7.47 -10.15
CA ASN A 102 -14.40 8.53 -9.50
C ASN A 102 -15.57 8.05 -8.65
N SER A 103 -16.06 6.83 -8.86
CA SER A 103 -17.17 6.24 -8.08
C SER A 103 -16.70 5.35 -6.94
N LEU A 104 -15.39 5.09 -6.83
CA LEU A 104 -14.84 4.22 -5.81
C LEU A 104 -14.63 4.97 -4.48
N PRO A 105 -14.82 4.31 -3.33
CA PRO A 105 -14.53 4.91 -2.04
C PRO A 105 -13.03 5.16 -1.86
N LEU A 106 -12.67 6.33 -1.29
CA LEU A 106 -11.28 6.76 -1.10
C LEU A 106 -10.53 5.95 -0.03
N TYR A 107 -11.25 5.32 0.89
CA TYR A 107 -10.70 4.42 1.92
C TYR A 107 -11.81 3.47 2.45
N PRO A 108 -11.47 2.31 3.04
CA PRO A 108 -12.44 1.41 3.65
C PRO A 108 -12.97 1.98 4.98
N ASN A 109 -14.28 1.91 5.22
CA ASN A 109 -14.87 2.43 6.45
C ASN A 109 -16.13 1.66 6.89
N HIS A 110 -15.99 0.35 7.09
CA HIS A 110 -17.08 -0.54 7.47
C HIS A 110 -16.66 -1.50 8.59
N PRO A 111 -17.53 -1.77 9.58
CA PRO A 111 -17.20 -2.61 10.74
C PRO A 111 -16.95 -4.08 10.38
N LEU A 112 -17.41 -4.52 9.22
CA LEU A 112 -17.16 -5.84 8.67
C LEU A 112 -16.67 -5.68 7.23
N CYS A 113 -15.45 -6.15 6.97
CA CYS A 113 -14.86 -6.10 5.63
C CYS A 113 -15.65 -6.95 4.63
N GLU A 114 -15.82 -6.41 3.43
CA GLU A 114 -16.35 -7.16 2.29
C GLU A 114 -15.23 -7.88 1.51
N THR A 115 -15.66 -8.73 0.59
CA THR A 115 -14.77 -9.60 -0.21
C THR A 115 -13.75 -8.77 -0.99
N GLY A 116 -12.47 -8.95 -0.68
CA GLY A 116 -11.38 -8.28 -1.38
C GLY A 116 -11.23 -6.79 -1.06
N GLU A 117 -11.87 -6.28 -0.01
CA GLU A 117 -11.63 -4.92 0.49
C GLU A 117 -10.26 -4.77 1.13
N LEU A 118 -9.66 -3.59 1.00
CA LEU A 118 -8.42 -3.25 1.67
C LEU A 118 -8.64 -3.19 3.18
N THR A 119 -7.72 -3.73 3.97
CA THR A 119 -7.78 -3.65 5.43
C THR A 119 -6.97 -2.44 5.94
N GLN A 120 -7.08 -2.13 7.24
CA GLN A 120 -6.18 -1.16 7.87
C GLN A 120 -4.70 -1.56 7.73
N THR A 121 -4.39 -2.85 7.78
CA THR A 121 -3.04 -3.35 7.51
C THR A 121 -2.57 -2.91 6.13
N GLY A 122 -3.41 -3.05 5.10
CA GLY A 122 -3.08 -2.63 3.75
C GLY A 122 -2.87 -1.12 3.61
N VAL A 123 -3.67 -0.31 4.31
CA VAL A 123 -3.48 1.15 4.35
C VAL A 123 -2.16 1.51 5.03
N VAL A 124 -1.86 0.92 6.18
CA VAL A 124 -0.63 1.19 6.94
C VAL A 124 0.62 0.77 6.18
N GLN A 125 0.59 -0.38 5.51
CA GLN A 125 1.67 -0.81 4.61
C GLN A 125 2.01 0.27 3.58
N HIS A 126 1.00 0.85 2.94
CA HIS A 126 1.24 1.87 1.92
C HIS A 126 1.61 3.23 2.48
N LEU A 127 1.11 3.61 3.66
CA LEU A 127 1.62 4.79 4.37
C LEU A 127 3.11 4.67 4.68
N LEU A 128 3.56 3.50 5.14
CA LEU A 128 4.97 3.19 5.40
C LEU A 128 5.80 3.21 4.12
N ASN A 129 5.33 2.56 3.05
CA ASN A 129 6.00 2.57 1.75
C ASN A 129 6.15 4.00 1.23
N GLY A 130 5.08 4.80 1.28
CA GLY A 130 5.12 6.21 0.89
C GLY A 130 6.14 7.00 1.68
N GLN A 131 6.19 6.81 3.01
CA GLN A 131 7.18 7.48 3.85
C GLN A 131 8.62 7.07 3.50
N LEU A 132 8.89 5.79 3.24
CA LEU A 132 10.18 5.32 2.78
C LEU A 132 10.59 5.99 1.45
N LEU A 133 9.68 6.00 0.47
CA LEU A 133 9.94 6.62 -0.83
C LEU A 133 10.17 8.13 -0.71
N ARG A 134 9.50 8.80 0.24
CA ARG A 134 9.72 10.21 0.52
C ARG A 134 11.14 10.47 1.01
N ASP A 135 11.62 9.64 1.93
CA ASP A 135 12.95 9.79 2.52
C ASP A 135 14.03 9.61 1.44
N ILE A 136 13.84 8.65 0.54
CA ILE A 136 14.77 8.37 -0.54
C ILE A 136 14.66 9.43 -1.65
N TYR A 137 13.50 9.59 -2.27
CA TYR A 137 13.40 10.38 -3.50
C TYR A 137 13.25 11.88 -3.25
N LEU A 138 12.53 12.29 -2.20
CA LEU A 138 12.29 13.70 -1.95
C LEU A 138 13.30 14.31 -0.99
N ARG A 139 13.69 13.59 0.08
CA ARG A 139 14.65 14.13 1.05
C ARG A 139 16.09 13.95 0.60
N LYS A 140 16.51 12.74 0.20
CA LYS A 140 17.88 12.46 -0.25
C LYS A 140 18.13 12.94 -1.68
N HIS A 141 17.28 12.55 -2.64
CA HIS A 141 17.53 12.86 -4.07
C HIS A 141 16.94 14.16 -4.60
N LYS A 142 16.06 14.82 -3.83
CA LYS A 142 15.37 16.06 -4.27
C LYS A 142 14.70 15.92 -5.64
N LEU A 143 14.10 14.75 -5.91
CA LEU A 143 13.51 14.40 -7.20
C LEU A 143 12.40 15.39 -7.60
N LEU A 144 11.57 15.80 -6.64
CA LEU A 144 10.58 16.85 -6.84
C LEU A 144 11.06 18.15 -6.18
N PRO A 145 10.94 19.30 -6.87
CA PRO A 145 11.19 20.60 -6.27
C PRO A 145 10.08 20.93 -5.24
N ASN A 146 10.35 21.90 -4.35
CA ASN A 146 9.36 22.31 -3.33
C ASN A 146 8.05 22.81 -3.96
N ASN A 147 8.11 23.43 -5.13
CA ASN A 147 6.98 23.98 -5.89
C ASN A 147 6.53 23.07 -7.03
N TRP A 148 6.63 21.75 -6.87
CA TRP A 148 6.26 20.79 -7.91
C TRP A 148 4.83 20.96 -8.43
N SER A 149 4.66 20.61 -9.70
CA SER A 149 3.39 20.68 -10.45
C SER A 149 2.93 19.31 -10.95
N SER A 150 1.67 19.20 -11.36
CA SER A 150 1.02 17.94 -11.72
C SER A 150 1.63 17.22 -12.94
N ASP A 151 2.37 17.93 -13.79
CA ASP A 151 3.13 17.37 -14.92
C ASP A 151 4.32 16.50 -14.48
N GLN A 152 4.76 16.61 -13.22
CA GLN A 152 5.85 15.82 -12.66
C GLN A 152 5.38 14.53 -11.98
N LEU A 153 4.08 14.27 -11.94
CA LEU A 153 3.49 13.10 -11.29
C LEU A 153 2.43 12.45 -12.19
N TYR A 154 2.69 11.22 -12.62
CA TYR A 154 1.76 10.42 -13.40
C TYR A 154 1.23 9.25 -12.58
N LEU A 155 -0.09 9.03 -12.59
CA LEU A 155 -0.76 8.03 -11.76
C LEU A 155 -1.77 7.23 -12.57
N GLU A 156 -1.66 5.91 -12.49
CA GLU A 156 -2.61 4.97 -13.04
C GLU A 156 -3.09 3.99 -11.96
N SER A 157 -4.36 3.61 -12.01
CA SER A 157 -4.90 2.53 -11.19
C SER A 157 -5.92 1.71 -11.98
N THR A 158 -5.97 0.42 -11.69
CA THR A 158 -7.10 -0.42 -12.12
C THR A 158 -8.40 0.00 -11.42
N GLY A 159 -9.55 -0.35 -12.00
CA GLY A 159 -10.88 -0.09 -11.46
C GLY A 159 -11.27 -0.87 -10.18
N LYS A 160 -10.30 -1.28 -9.36
CA LYS A 160 -10.56 -1.96 -8.07
C LYS A 160 -10.35 -0.98 -6.91
N SER A 161 -11.32 -0.90 -5.99
CA SER A 161 -11.25 -0.01 -4.81
C SER A 161 -9.93 -0.17 -4.04
N ARG A 162 -9.55 -1.42 -3.73
CA ARG A 162 -8.31 -1.72 -3.01
C ARG A 162 -7.03 -1.21 -3.70
N THR A 163 -6.98 -1.12 -5.03
CA THR A 163 -5.78 -0.62 -5.73
C THR A 163 -5.72 0.89 -5.65
N LEU A 164 -6.85 1.56 -5.89
CA LEU A 164 -6.96 3.01 -5.75
C LEU A 164 -6.62 3.46 -4.33
N GLN A 165 -7.24 2.84 -3.33
CA GLN A 165 -7.04 3.15 -1.90
C GLN A 165 -5.58 2.92 -1.46
N SER A 166 -4.93 1.87 -1.97
CA SER A 166 -3.51 1.62 -1.72
C SER A 166 -2.63 2.72 -2.31
N GLY A 167 -2.92 3.14 -3.55
CA GLY A 167 -2.23 4.27 -4.19
C GLY A 167 -2.41 5.58 -3.42
N LEU A 168 -3.63 5.88 -2.97
CA LEU A 168 -3.92 7.07 -2.16
C LEU A 168 -3.15 7.07 -0.83
N ALA A 169 -3.11 5.94 -0.12
CA ALA A 169 -2.33 5.78 1.10
C ALA A 169 -0.83 5.98 0.85
N LEU A 170 -0.29 5.41 -0.24
CA LEU A 170 1.11 5.59 -0.62
C LEU A 170 1.43 7.06 -0.90
N LEU A 171 0.61 7.71 -1.72
CA LEU A 171 0.80 9.12 -2.08
C LEU A 171 0.73 10.03 -0.86
N TYR A 172 -0.14 9.74 0.12
CA TYR A 172 -0.22 10.51 1.35
C TYR A 172 1.03 10.35 2.23
N GLY A 173 1.63 9.15 2.24
CA GLY A 173 2.93 8.93 2.85
C GLY A 173 4.06 9.67 2.14
N PHE A 174 4.04 9.63 0.80
CA PHE A 174 5.07 10.11 -0.11
C PHE A 174 5.14 11.63 -0.26
N LEU A 175 4.02 12.27 -0.58
CA LEU A 175 3.99 13.70 -0.93
C LEU A 175 4.13 14.58 0.33
N PRO A 176 4.85 15.72 0.24
CA PRO A 176 5.01 16.66 1.34
C PRO A 176 3.71 17.31 1.79
N GLU A 177 2.90 17.69 0.81
CA GLU A 177 1.58 18.28 0.96
C GLU A 177 0.71 17.60 -0.10
N PHE A 178 0.00 16.55 0.31
CA PHE A 178 -0.96 15.91 -0.58
C PHE A 178 -2.04 16.95 -0.90
N ASP A 179 -2.05 17.41 -2.14
CA ASP A 179 -3.04 18.33 -2.69
C ASP A 179 -3.81 17.65 -3.80
N TRP A 180 -5.11 17.45 -3.58
CA TRP A 180 -6.01 16.86 -4.56
C TRP A 180 -5.97 17.57 -5.92
N LYS A 181 -5.73 18.88 -5.97
CA LYS A 181 -5.69 19.63 -7.24
C LYS A 181 -4.50 19.28 -8.12
N LYS A 182 -3.45 18.66 -7.55
CA LYS A 182 -2.23 18.26 -8.26
C LYS A 182 -2.21 16.79 -8.64
N VAL A 183 -3.27 16.05 -8.33
CA VAL A 183 -3.35 14.60 -8.46
C VAL A 183 -4.45 14.26 -9.46
N TYR A 184 -4.08 13.51 -10.49
CA TYR A 184 -5.02 12.97 -11.48
C TYR A 184 -4.78 11.47 -11.61
N PHE A 185 -5.82 10.67 -11.33
CA PHE A 185 -5.75 9.22 -11.51
C PHE A 185 -6.41 8.84 -12.83
N LYS A 186 -5.59 8.31 -13.74
CA LYS A 186 -6.04 7.70 -14.97
C LYS A 186 -6.44 6.25 -14.71
N HIS A 187 -7.51 5.81 -15.36
CA HIS A 187 -7.97 4.43 -15.27
C HIS A 187 -7.18 3.54 -16.23
N GLN A 188 -6.61 2.47 -15.70
CA GLN A 188 -6.00 1.41 -16.50
C GLN A 188 -6.96 0.21 -16.52
N PRO A 189 -7.55 -0.14 -17.68
CA PRO A 189 -8.36 -1.34 -17.81
C PRO A 189 -7.55 -2.60 -17.45
N SER A 190 -8.13 -3.46 -16.64
CA SER A 190 -7.56 -4.75 -16.20
C SER A 190 -8.15 -5.92 -16.96
#